data_AF-A0A5E4DAI2-F1
#
_entry.id   AF-A0A5E4DAI2-F1
#
_cell.length_a   1.000
_cell.length_b   1.000
_cell.length_c   1.000
_cell.angle_alpha   90.00
_cell.angle_beta   90.00
_cell.angle_gamma   90.00
#
_symmetry.space_group_name_H-M   'P 1'
#
loop_
_entity.id
_entity.type
_entity.pdbx_description
1 polymer ?
#
loop_
_entity_poly.entity_id
_entity_poly.type
_entity_poly.pdbx_seq_one_letter_code
_entity_poly.pdbx_strand_id
1 'polypeptide(L)'
;DLLTRHKVLVADFLEQNYDTIFEDYEKLLQSENYVTKRQSLKLLGELILDRHNFAIMTKYISKPENLKLMMNLLRDKSPNIQFEAFHVFK
;
A
#
# COMPACT_ATOMS: atom_id res chain seq x y z
N ASP A 1 -2.44 7.84 11.62
CA ASP A 1 -2.33 7.67 13.08
C ASP A 1 -2.56 6.25 13.57
N LEU A 2 -3.77 5.68 13.43
CA LEU A 2 -4.03 4.32 13.94
C LEU A 2 -3.08 3.27 13.36
N LEU A 3 -2.84 3.31 12.05
CA LEU A 3 -1.96 2.36 11.34
C LEU A 3 -0.47 2.73 11.39
N THR A 4 -0.07 3.78 12.12
CA THR A 4 1.32 4.26 12.05
C THR A 4 1.92 4.59 13.41
N ARG A 5 1.12 4.74 14.46
CA ARG A 5 1.60 5.17 15.79
C ARG A 5 2.18 4.02 16.62
N HIS A 6 1.48 2.90 16.74
CA HIS A 6 1.89 1.75 17.56
C HIS A 6 2.40 0.61 16.69
N LYS A 7 3.64 0.71 16.21
CA LYS A 7 4.20 -0.13 15.13
C LYS A 7 4.03 -1.63 15.32
N VAL A 8 4.35 -2.16 16.50
CA VAL A 8 4.25 -3.61 16.80
C VAL A 8 2.79 -4.07 16.78
N LEU A 9 1.91 -3.35 17.50
CA LEU A 9 0.49 -3.67 17.54
C LEU A 9 -0.16 -3.60 16.15
N VAL A 10 0.23 -2.61 15.34
CA VAL A 10 -0.24 -2.48 13.96
C VAL A 10 0.26 -3.65 13.10
N ALA A 11 1.52 -4.05 13.22
CA ALA A 11 2.06 -5.18 12.47
C ALA A 11 1.27 -6.46 12.78
N ASP A 12 1.06 -6.77 14.06
CA ASP A 12 0.28 -7.94 14.49
C ASP A 12 -1.16 -7.88 13.95
N PHE A 13 -1.80 -6.72 14.04
CA PHE A 13 -3.18 -6.53 13.54
C PHE A 13 -3.28 -6.70 12.02
N LEU A 14 -2.35 -6.10 11.27
CA LEU A 14 -2.31 -6.19 9.81
C LEU A 14 -1.98 -7.59 9.33
N GLU A 15 -1.12 -8.33 10.04
CA GLU A 15 -0.80 -9.71 9.70
C GLU A 15 -2.01 -10.64 9.92
N GLN A 16 -2.69 -10.52 11.06
CA GLN A 16 -3.86 -11.34 11.39
C GLN A 16 -5.06 -11.07 10.47
N ASN A 17 -5.21 -9.84 9.99
CA ASN A 17 -6.36 -9.40 9.19
C ASN A 17 -5.98 -9.09 7.73
N TYR A 18 -4.84 -9.61 7.27
CA TYR A 18 -4.23 -9.20 6.01
C TYR A 18 -5.19 -9.25 4.82
N ASP A 19 -5.85 -10.40 4.61
CA ASP A 19 -6.62 -10.60 3.37
C ASP A 19 -7.82 -9.65 3.30
N THR A 20 -8.58 -9.51 4.38
CA THR A 20 -9.69 -8.56 4.46
C THR A 20 -9.24 -7.11 4.29
N ILE A 21 -8.18 -6.71 5.01
CA ILE A 21 -7.70 -5.32 4.99
C ILE A 21 -7.19 -4.95 3.60
N PHE A 22 -6.34 -5.78 3.00
CA PHE A 22 -5.72 -5.45 1.72
C PHE A 22 -6.68 -5.58 0.54
N GLU A 23 -7.72 -6.42 0.63
CA GLU A 23 -8.82 -6.44 -0.34
C GLU A 23 -9.60 -5.11 -0.33
N ASP A 24 -9.92 -4.58 0.84
CA ASP A 24 -10.57 -3.26 0.94
C ASP A 24 -9.60 -2.11 0.59
N TYR A 25 -8.32 -2.27 0.91
CA TYR A 25 -7.30 -1.27 0.59
C TYR A 25 -7.11 -1.10 -0.92
N GLU A 26 -7.22 -2.18 -1.70
CA GLU A 26 -7.12 -2.13 -3.16
C GLU A 26 -8.17 -1.18 -3.77
N LYS A 27 -9.39 -1.16 -3.20
CA LYS A 27 -10.46 -0.23 -3.62
C LYS A 27 -10.05 1.22 -3.43
N LEU A 28 -9.28 1.54 -2.38
CA LEU A 28 -8.76 2.89 -2.14
C LEU A 28 -7.70 3.28 -3.18
N LEU A 29 -6.84 2.34 -3.58
CA LEU A 29 -5.83 2.55 -4.61
C LEU A 29 -6.45 2.78 -6.00
N GLN A 30 -7.66 2.28 -6.23
CA GLN A 30 -8.42 2.47 -7.46
C GLN A 30 -9.39 3.65 -7.42
N SER A 31 -9.56 4.31 -6.26
CA SER A 31 -10.46 5.45 -6.06
C SER A 31 -10.37 6.50 -7.16
N GLU A 32 -11.52 6.98 -7.65
CA GLU A 32 -11.60 8.12 -8.57
C GLU A 32 -11.23 9.44 -7.89
N ASN A 33 -11.39 9.53 -6.56
CA ASN A 33 -10.93 10.68 -5.80
C ASN A 33 -9.40 10.70 -5.76
N TYR A 34 -8.82 11.72 -6.38
CA TYR A 34 -7.37 11.94 -6.46
C TYR A 34 -6.69 11.98 -5.08
N VAL A 35 -7.28 12.69 -4.11
CA VAL A 35 -6.69 12.84 -2.78
C VAL A 35 -6.66 11.50 -2.07
N THR A 36 -7.77 10.76 -2.10
CA THR A 36 -7.84 9.41 -1.52
C THR A 36 -6.82 8.49 -2.15
N LYS A 37 -6.82 8.39 -3.49
CA LYS A 37 -5.87 7.54 -4.23
C LYS A 37 -4.42 7.86 -3.88
N ARG A 38 -4.04 9.15 -3.90
CA ARG A 38 -2.68 9.59 -3.59
C ARG A 38 -2.28 9.27 -2.15
N GLN A 39 -3.12 9.62 -1.18
CA GLN A 39 -2.78 9.42 0.23
C GLN A 39 -2.76 7.94 0.62
N SER A 40 -3.65 7.13 0.04
CA SER A 40 -3.61 5.67 0.19
C SER A 40 -2.34 5.08 -0.40
N LEU A 41 -1.90 5.52 -1.57
CA LEU A 41 -0.66 5.03 -2.16
C LEU A 41 0.57 5.40 -1.33
N LYS A 42 0.62 6.64 -0.83
CA LYS A 42 1.67 7.08 0.09
C LYS A 42 1.70 6.26 1.37
N LEU A 43 0.55 6.08 2.01
CA LEU A 43 0.43 5.30 3.24
C LEU A 43 0.81 3.83 3.02
N LEU A 44 0.47 3.25 1.87
CA LEU A 44 0.90 1.92 1.49
C LEU A 44 2.43 1.81 1.47
N GLY A 45 3.11 2.78 0.85
CA GLY A 45 4.56 2.85 0.86
C GLY A 45 5.14 2.92 2.27
N GLU A 46 4.57 3.76 3.13
CA GLU A 46 4.99 3.85 4.54
C GLU A 46 4.77 2.54 5.32
N LEU A 47 3.70 1.81 5.05
CA LEU A 47 3.39 0.54 5.71
C LEU A 47 4.31 -0.59 5.25
N ILE A 48 4.49 -0.75 3.94
CA ILE A 48 5.27 -1.84 3.34
C ILE A 48 6.77 -1.66 3.62
N LEU A 49 7.27 -0.41 3.66
CA LEU A 49 8.68 -0.13 3.92
C LEU A 49 9.04 -0.12 5.42
N ASP A 50 8.05 -0.26 6.32
CA ASP A 50 8.31 -0.33 7.76
C ASP A 50 8.89 -1.71 8.13
N ARG A 51 10.03 -1.71 8.84
CA ARG A 51 10.72 -2.93 9.27
C ARG A 51 9.85 -3.86 10.13
N HIS A 52 8.86 -3.34 10.85
CA HIS A 52 7.98 -4.17 11.68
C HIS A 52 6.94 -4.92 10.82
N ASN A 53 6.72 -4.46 9.58
CA ASN A 53 5.76 -5.04 8.64
C ASN A 53 6.42 -5.94 7.59
N PHE A 54 7.60 -6.50 7.87
CA PHE A 54 8.34 -7.31 6.90
C PHE A 54 7.53 -8.49 6.34
N ALA A 55 6.80 -9.22 7.20
CA ALA A 55 5.94 -10.32 6.77
C ALA A 55 4.82 -9.85 5.82
N ILE A 56 4.21 -8.71 6.12
CA ILE A 56 3.17 -8.07 5.31
C ILE A 56 3.74 -7.63 3.96
N MET A 57 4.93 -7.02 3.95
CA MET A 57 5.64 -6.66 2.72
C MET A 57 5.87 -7.88 1.84
N THR A 58 6.46 -8.95 2.39
CA THR A 58 6.73 -10.18 1.63
C THR A 58 5.44 -10.78 1.05
N LYS A 59 4.36 -10.83 1.84
CA LYS A 59 3.05 -11.30 1.36
C LYS A 59 2.48 -10.37 0.27
N TYR A 60 2.68 -9.05 0.37
CA TYR A 60 2.19 -8.09 -0.62
C TYR A 60 2.91 -8.19 -1.96
N ILE A 61 4.25 -8.21 -1.97
CA ILE A 61 5.04 -8.24 -3.21
C ILE A 61 4.99 -9.59 -3.93
N SER A 62 4.64 -10.67 -3.22
CA SER A 62 4.50 -12.01 -3.82
C SER A 62 3.22 -12.19 -4.65
N LYS A 63 2.23 -11.29 -4.53
CA LYS A 63 0.99 -11.33 -5.33
C LYS A 63 1.20 -10.62 -6.67
N PRO A 64 1.09 -11.33 -7.83
CA PRO A 64 1.29 -10.71 -9.14
C PRO A 64 0.35 -9.55 -9.47
N GLU A 65 -0.89 -9.59 -8.96
CA GLU A 65 -1.87 -8.52 -9.17
C GLU A 65 -1.43 -7.20 -8.52
N ASN A 66 -0.78 -7.25 -7.35
CA ASN A 66 -0.23 -6.06 -6.70
C ASN A 66 0.88 -5.42 -7.53
N LEU A 67 1.76 -6.23 -8.11
CA LEU A 67 2.81 -5.75 -9.01
C LEU A 67 2.22 -5.08 -10.25
N LYS A 68 1.24 -5.74 -10.88
CA LYS A 68 0.52 -5.22 -12.05
C LYS A 68 -0.18 -3.89 -11.73
N LEU A 69 -0.82 -3.77 -10.56
CA LEU A 69 -1.43 -2.52 -10.10
C LEU A 69 -0.39 -1.41 -9.98
N MET A 70 0.75 -1.66 -9.32
CA MET A 70 1.82 -0.67 -9.19
C MET A 70 2.38 -0.24 -10.55
N MET A 71 2.58 -1.18 -11.47
CA MET A 71 3.03 -0.88 -12.84
C MET A 71 2.03 -0.03 -13.63
N ASN A 72 0.73 -0.23 -13.42
CA ASN A 72 -0.29 0.62 -14.02
C ASN A 72 -0.29 2.03 -13.41
N LEU A 73 -0.09 2.15 -12.10
CA LEU A 73 -0.01 3.45 -11.41
C LEU A 73 1.24 4.25 -11.80
N LEU A 74 2.35 3.58 -12.16
CA LEU A 74 3.52 4.22 -12.78
C LEU A 74 3.20 4.89 -14.13
N ARG A 75 2.08 4.53 -14.76
CA ARG A 75 1.60 5.13 -16.02
C ARG A 75 0.43 6.09 -15.81
N ASP A 76 0.07 6.41 -14.57
CA ASP A 76 -1.02 7.33 -14.26
C ASP A 76 -0.74 8.73 -14.84
N LYS A 77 -1.78 9.52 -15.12
CA LYS A 77 -1.61 10.89 -15.67
C LYS A 77 -0.99 11.86 -14.66
N SER A 78 -1.10 11.58 -13.37
CA SER A 78 -0.60 12.44 -12.30
C SER A 78 0.85 12.10 -11.93
N PRO A 79 1.80 13.04 -12.06
CA PRO A 79 3.19 12.82 -11.65
C PRO A 79 3.34 12.45 -10.16
N ASN A 80 2.45 12.97 -9.31
CA ASN A 80 2.47 12.64 -7.89
C ASN A 80 2.04 11.18 -7.63
N ILE A 81 1.08 10.65 -8.38
CA ILE A 81 0.70 9.24 -8.27
C ILE A 81 1.83 8.35 -8.76
N GLN A 82 2.47 8.69 -9.89
CA GLN A 82 3.63 7.97 -10.41
C GLN A 82 4.77 7.92 -9.38
N PHE A 83 5.04 9.05 -8.72
CA PHE A 83 6.10 9.14 -7.71
C PHE A 83 5.83 8.24 -6.49
N GLU A 84 4.63 8.27 -5.94
CA GLU A 84 4.26 7.39 -4.81
C GLU A 84 4.24 5.91 -5.26
N ALA A 85 3.79 5.61 -6.48
CA ALA A 85 3.82 4.25 -7.05
C ALA A 85 5.26 3.72 -7.19
N PHE A 86 6.19 4.59 -7.60
CA PHE A 86 7.60 4.25 -7.70
C PHE A 86 8.21 3.87 -6.35
N HIS A 87 7.83 4.56 -5.27
CA HIS A 87 8.27 4.23 -3.92
C HIS A 87 7.81 2.85 -3.45
N VAL A 88 6.63 2.39 -3.88
CA VAL A 88 6.11 1.05 -3.58
C VAL A 88 6.71 -0.01 -4.52
N PHE A 89 7.03 0.37 -5.76
CA PHE A 89 7.56 -0.54 -6.77
C PHE A 89 9.03 -0.95 -6.53
N LYS A 90 9.82 -0.07 -5.91
CA LYS A 90 11.25 -0.29 -5.62
C LYS A 90 11.46 -1.35 -4.55
#